data_AF-A0A838HK58-F1
#
_entry.id   AF-A0A838HK58-F1
#
_cell.length_a   1.000
_cell.length_b   1.000
_cell.length_c   1.000
_cell.angle_alpha   90.00
_cell.angle_beta   90.00
_cell.angle_gamma   90.00
#
_symmetry.space_group_name_H-M   'P 1'
#
loop_
_entity.id
_entity.type
_entity.pdbx_description
1 polymer ?
#
loop_
_entity_poly.entity_id
_entity_poly.type
_entity_poly.pdbx_seq_one_letter_code
_entity_poly.pdbx_strand_id
1 'polypeptide(L)'
;MMRTDWNPEAEDAAGGAWARRRLKLVSVGRSRDGEFRCRARVVLEDPGHGPFEGEAELPFSEQNYHRVAAQATLQALRRAGGETLPLRLVGLRLLRIFDTPLVAVQVGLPTEGGERLLLGIAVATDDPGTGAARAVLHATNRIVGNVIDT
;
A
#
# COMPACT_ATOMS: atom_id res chain seq x y z
N MET A 1 -5.62 -4.27 -54.20
CA MET A 1 -5.20 -3.01 -53.55
C MET A 1 -6.35 -2.58 -52.63
N MET A 2 -6.33 -3.03 -51.37
CA MET A 2 -7.32 -2.65 -50.37
C MET A 2 -6.57 -1.94 -49.25
N ARG A 3 -6.89 -0.65 -49.05
CA ARG A 3 -6.38 0.14 -47.94
C ARG A 3 -7.10 -0.33 -46.68
N THR A 4 -6.31 -0.74 -45.72
CA THR A 4 -6.71 -1.02 -44.35
C THR A 4 -7.21 0.27 -43.73
N ASP A 5 -8.50 0.36 -43.44
CA ASP A 5 -9.04 1.40 -42.56
C ASP A 5 -8.65 1.01 -41.13
N TRP A 6 -7.41 1.35 -40.77
CA TRP A 6 -6.93 1.37 -39.40
C TRP A 6 -7.78 2.39 -38.63
N ASN A 7 -8.64 1.90 -37.74
CA ASN A 7 -9.46 2.72 -36.85
C ASN A 7 -8.79 2.81 -35.46
N PRO A 8 -8.05 3.89 -35.15
CA PRO A 8 -7.39 4.04 -33.84
C PRO A 8 -8.38 4.21 -32.68
N GLU A 9 -9.64 4.60 -32.95
CA GLU A 9 -10.63 4.89 -31.91
C GLU A 9 -11.35 3.62 -31.39
N ALA A 10 -11.29 2.51 -32.14
CA ALA A 10 -11.83 1.23 -31.70
C ALA A 10 -10.91 0.51 -30.69
N GLU A 11 -9.61 0.75 -30.73
CA GLU A 11 -8.65 0.27 -29.72
C GLU A 11 -8.73 1.11 -28.43
N ASP A 12 -8.99 2.41 -28.52
CA ASP A 12 -9.13 3.28 -27.36
C ASP A 12 -10.41 3.02 -26.55
N ALA A 13 -11.48 2.53 -27.17
CA ALA A 13 -12.72 2.15 -26.46
C ALA A 13 -12.59 0.84 -25.66
N ALA A 14 -11.66 -0.04 -26.04
CA ALA A 14 -11.28 -1.24 -25.30
C ALA A 14 -10.11 -1.00 -24.32
N GLY A 15 -9.72 0.26 -24.10
CA GLY A 15 -8.74 0.67 -23.07
C GLY A 15 -9.33 1.52 -21.94
N GLY A 16 -10.64 1.76 -21.94
CA GLY A 16 -11.27 2.86 -21.19
C GLY A 16 -12.04 2.53 -19.90
N ALA A 17 -12.29 1.26 -19.54
CA ALA A 17 -13.17 0.92 -18.41
C ALA A 17 -12.51 0.14 -17.24
N TRP A 18 -11.26 -0.30 -17.38
CA TRP A 18 -10.49 -1.02 -16.36
C TRP A 18 -9.72 -0.03 -15.48
N ALA A 19 -10.46 0.81 -14.76
CA ALA A 19 -9.89 1.69 -13.76
C ALA A 19 -9.07 0.87 -12.75
N ARG A 20 -7.75 0.82 -12.96
CA ARG A 20 -6.73 0.25 -12.07
C ARG A 20 -7.16 0.44 -10.62
N ARG A 21 -7.63 -0.62 -9.96
CA ARG A 21 -8.20 -0.53 -8.61
C ARG A 21 -7.15 0.03 -7.66
N ARG A 22 -7.40 1.26 -7.21
CA ARG A 22 -6.46 2.00 -6.37
C ARG A 22 -7.06 2.17 -5.00
N LEU A 23 -6.60 1.34 -4.07
CA LEU A 23 -6.97 1.43 -2.67
C LEU A 23 -6.58 2.80 -2.12
N LYS A 24 -7.53 3.42 -1.44
CA LYS A 24 -7.37 4.72 -0.78
C LYS A 24 -7.22 4.52 0.72
N LEU A 25 -6.37 5.32 1.35
CA LEU A 25 -6.26 5.36 2.81
C LEU A 25 -7.44 6.16 3.38
N VAL A 26 -8.26 5.53 4.21
CA VAL A 26 -9.38 6.19 4.91
C VAL A 26 -8.94 6.67 6.28
N SER A 27 -8.36 5.78 7.09
CA SER A 27 -7.97 6.12 8.45
C SER A 27 -6.76 5.31 8.93
N VAL A 28 -6.02 5.93 9.85
CA VAL A 28 -4.94 5.31 10.61
C VAL A 28 -5.14 5.65 12.08
N GLY A 29 -5.55 4.66 12.86
CA GLY A 29 -5.55 4.72 14.32
C GLY A 29 -4.29 4.06 14.86
N ARG A 30 -3.65 4.68 15.84
CA ARG A 30 -2.57 4.05 16.61
C ARG A 30 -2.82 4.25 18.08
N SER A 31 -2.56 3.22 18.87
CA SER A 31 -2.64 3.27 20.31
C SER A 31 -1.41 2.62 20.92
N ARG A 32 -1.10 3.04 22.14
CA ARG A 32 -0.15 2.36 23.01
C ARG A 32 -0.99 1.59 24.03
N ASP A 33 -0.85 0.28 24.06
CA ASP A 33 -1.56 -0.57 25.02
C ASP A 33 -0.60 -0.95 26.14
N GLY A 34 -0.85 -0.39 27.32
CA GLY A 34 0.09 -0.42 28.45
C GLY A 34 1.46 0.19 28.13
N GLU A 35 2.50 -0.23 28.86
CA GLU A 35 3.85 0.29 28.64
C GLU A 35 4.59 -0.37 27.47
N PHE A 36 4.19 -1.59 27.07
CA PHE A 36 5.05 -2.48 26.31
C PHE A 36 4.62 -2.77 24.88
N ARG A 37 3.43 -2.31 24.45
CA ARG A 37 2.93 -2.59 23.10
C ARG A 37 2.42 -1.36 22.38
N CYS A 38 2.58 -1.36 21.07
CA CYS A 38 1.93 -0.42 20.17
C CYS A 38 1.05 -1.19 19.20
N ARG A 39 -0.15 -0.67 18.96
CA ARG A 39 -1.14 -1.22 18.04
C ARG A 39 -1.46 -0.18 16.97
N ALA A 40 -1.78 -0.65 15.77
CA ALA A 40 -2.39 0.16 14.75
C ALA A 40 -3.61 -0.52 14.16
N ARG A 41 -4.58 0.30 13.76
CA ARG A 41 -5.74 -0.06 12.95
C ARG A 41 -5.75 0.84 11.72
N VAL A 42 -5.82 0.25 10.54
CA VAL A 42 -5.83 0.97 9.26
C VAL A 42 -7.04 0.54 8.47
N VAL A 43 -7.76 1.51 7.91
CA VAL A 43 -8.88 1.26 7.01
C VAL A 43 -8.51 1.77 5.62
N LEU A 44 -8.64 0.88 4.63
CA LEU A 44 -8.50 1.16 3.21
C LEU A 44 -9.88 1.09 2.55
N GLU A 45 -10.10 1.86 1.49
CA GLU A 45 -11.31 1.79 0.68
C GLU A 45 -10.95 1.40 -0.74
N ASP A 46 -11.66 0.39 -1.26
CA ASP A 46 -11.73 0.10 -2.69
C ASP A 46 -13.08 0.57 -3.23
N PRO A 47 -13.11 1.46 -4.24
CA PRO A 47 -14.35 1.84 -4.90
C PRO A 47 -15.16 0.60 -5.32
N GLY A 48 -16.37 0.45 -4.75
CA GLY A 48 -17.31 -0.61 -5.08
C GLY A 48 -17.13 -1.94 -4.34
N HIS A 49 -16.08 -2.13 -3.54
CA HIS A 49 -15.82 -3.40 -2.82
C HIS A 49 -15.77 -3.24 -1.30
N GLY A 50 -15.81 -2.00 -0.84
CA GLY A 50 -16.00 -1.66 0.56
C GLY A 50 -14.69 -1.41 1.32
N PRO A 51 -14.81 -1.14 2.63
CA PRO A 51 -13.66 -0.89 3.46
C PRO A 51 -12.96 -2.19 3.82
N PHE A 52 -11.64 -2.21 3.67
CA PHE A 52 -10.75 -3.26 4.15
C PHE A 52 -9.96 -2.76 5.34
N GLU A 53 -10.14 -3.44 6.45
CA GLU A 53 -9.48 -3.09 7.69
C GLU A 53 -8.28 -3.98 7.94
N GLY A 54 -7.22 -3.45 8.54
CA GLY A 54 -6.10 -4.24 9.04
C GLY A 54 -5.65 -3.73 10.40
N GLU A 55 -5.18 -4.64 11.23
CA GLU A 55 -4.63 -4.41 12.55
C GLU A 55 -3.24 -5.05 12.67
N ALA A 56 -2.38 -4.44 13.47
CA ALA A 56 -1.10 -5.01 13.84
C ALA A 56 -0.73 -4.59 15.26
N GLU A 57 0.05 -5.43 15.92
CA GLU A 57 0.59 -5.17 17.25
C GLU A 57 2.07 -5.54 17.29
N LEU A 58 2.89 -4.66 17.87
CA LEU A 58 4.32 -4.82 18.02
C LEU A 58 4.76 -4.42 19.44
N PRO A 59 5.89 -4.97 19.94
CA PRO A 59 6.55 -4.43 21.13
C PRO A 59 6.83 -2.94 20.95
N PHE A 60 6.58 -2.14 21.98
CA PHE A 60 6.78 -0.70 21.94
C PHE A 60 8.27 -0.36 21.81
N SER A 61 8.59 0.38 20.76
CA SER A 61 9.84 1.11 20.57
C SER A 61 9.55 2.27 19.62
N GLU A 62 10.39 3.31 19.62
CA GLU A 62 10.25 4.44 18.68
C GLU A 62 10.18 3.95 17.22
N GLN A 63 11.01 2.97 16.86
CA GLN A 63 11.01 2.38 15.52
C GLN A 63 9.73 1.61 15.22
N ASN A 64 9.22 0.83 16.18
CA ASN A 64 8.01 0.03 15.99
C ASN A 64 6.74 0.87 15.98
N TYR A 65 6.73 2.02 16.66
CA TYR A 65 5.57 2.90 16.76
C TYR A 65 5.06 3.40 15.39
N HIS A 66 5.96 3.50 14.40
CA HIS A 66 5.60 3.80 13.01
C HIS A 66 5.47 2.54 12.15
N ARG A 67 6.27 1.52 12.44
CA ARG A 67 6.26 0.22 11.74
C ARG A 67 4.92 -0.52 11.87
N VAL A 68 4.25 -0.38 13.02
CA VAL A 68 2.97 -1.03 13.28
C VAL A 68 1.88 -0.57 12.31
N ALA A 69 1.85 0.72 11.92
CA ALA A 69 0.91 1.22 10.91
C ALA A 69 1.18 0.63 9.52
N ALA A 70 2.45 0.47 9.14
CA ALA A 70 2.81 -0.19 7.89
C ALA A 70 2.36 -1.66 7.87
N GLN A 71 2.51 -2.38 8.98
CA GLN A 71 2.03 -3.76 9.09
C GLN A 71 0.51 -3.88 9.03
N ALA A 72 -0.22 -3.02 9.74
CA ALA A 72 -1.68 -2.96 9.68
C ALA A 72 -2.16 -2.66 8.24
N THR A 73 -1.47 -1.76 7.52
CA THR A 73 -1.76 -1.46 6.12
C THR A 73 -1.56 -2.67 5.21
N LEU A 74 -0.49 -3.44 5.41
CA LEU A 74 -0.27 -4.68 4.65
C LEU A 74 -1.34 -5.74 4.94
N GLN A 75 -1.81 -5.85 6.18
CA GLN A 75 -2.92 -6.75 6.49
C GLN A 75 -4.22 -6.32 5.78
N ALA A 76 -4.53 -5.02 5.78
CA ALA A 76 -5.67 -4.48 5.05
C ALA A 76 -5.57 -4.76 3.54
N LEU A 77 -4.38 -4.61 2.96
CA LEU A 77 -4.09 -4.93 1.55
C LEU A 77 -4.30 -6.42 1.22
N ARG A 78 -3.86 -7.31 2.10
CA ARG A 78 -4.07 -8.76 1.91
C ARG A 78 -5.55 -9.11 1.93
N ARG A 79 -6.33 -8.53 2.84
CA ARG A 79 -7.79 -8.72 2.87
C ARG A 79 -8.46 -8.18 1.60
N ALA A 80 -8.01 -7.04 1.09
CA ALA A 80 -8.49 -6.48 -0.17
C ALA A 80 -8.17 -7.36 -1.39
N GLY A 81 -6.99 -7.99 -1.40
CA GLY A 81 -6.54 -8.87 -2.47
C GLY A 81 -6.82 -10.37 -2.27
N GLY A 82 -7.69 -10.75 -1.32
CA GLY A 82 -8.08 -12.15 -1.11
C GLY A 82 -7.00 -13.06 -0.49
N GLU A 83 -6.08 -12.52 0.31
CA GLU A 83 -4.99 -13.22 1.02
C GLU A 83 -3.94 -13.91 0.11
N THR A 84 -4.12 -13.88 -1.22
CA THR A 84 -3.20 -14.47 -2.21
C THR A 84 -1.95 -13.61 -2.46
N LEU A 85 -1.89 -12.41 -1.89
CA LEU A 85 -0.77 -11.49 -2.02
C LEU A 85 0.21 -11.66 -0.84
N PRO A 86 1.34 -12.40 -0.99
CA PRO A 86 2.31 -12.65 0.09
C PRO A 86 3.21 -11.43 0.38
N LEU A 87 2.64 -10.23 0.37
CA LEU A 87 3.36 -8.98 0.66
C LEU A 87 3.91 -9.02 2.08
N ARG A 88 5.16 -8.60 2.29
CA ARG A 88 5.76 -8.51 3.64
C ARG A 88 6.50 -7.20 3.83
N LEU A 89 6.51 -6.68 5.04
CA LEU A 89 7.30 -5.49 5.37
C LEU A 89 8.77 -5.87 5.50
N VAL A 90 9.60 -5.39 4.58
CA VAL A 90 11.06 -5.59 4.62
C VAL A 90 11.70 -4.52 5.48
N GLY A 91 11.36 -3.24 5.22
CA GLY A 91 11.98 -2.12 5.91
C GLY A 91 11.12 -0.88 5.94
N LEU A 92 11.37 -0.04 6.95
CA LEU A 92 10.83 1.31 7.09
C LEU A 92 11.94 2.22 7.58
N ARG A 93 12.08 3.39 6.97
CA ARG A 93 13.04 4.43 7.39
C ARG A 93 12.35 5.78 7.39
N LEU A 94 12.51 6.51 8.50
CA LEU A 94 12.24 7.94 8.55
C LEU A 94 13.48 8.68 8.05
N LEU A 95 13.29 9.58 7.10
CA LEU A 95 14.36 10.39 6.54
C LEU A 95 13.86 11.81 6.27
N ARG A 96 14.79 12.72 6.05
CA ARG A 96 14.49 14.12 5.78
C ARG A 96 15.22 14.51 4.50
N ILE A 97 14.50 15.12 3.57
CA ILE A 97 15.07 15.72 2.35
C ILE A 97 14.71 17.19 2.38
N PHE A 98 15.74 18.06 2.37
CA PHE A 98 15.61 19.46 2.75
C PHE A 98 14.94 19.57 4.14
N ASP A 99 13.80 20.25 4.25
CA ASP A 99 13.02 20.36 5.47
C ASP A 99 11.77 19.48 5.50
N THR A 100 11.62 18.58 4.52
CA THR A 100 10.44 17.72 4.40
C THR A 100 10.69 16.36 5.08
N PRO A 101 9.94 16.00 6.14
CA PRO A 101 9.99 14.66 6.71
C PRO A 101 9.33 13.66 5.76
N LEU A 102 10.03 12.55 5.50
CA LEU A 102 9.58 11.47 4.62
C LEU A 102 9.63 10.13 5.36
N VAL A 103 8.70 9.25 4.99
CA VAL A 103 8.77 7.83 5.34
C VAL A 103 9.02 7.04 4.05
N ALA A 104 10.11 6.28 4.03
CA ALA A 104 10.39 5.30 2.98
C ALA A 104 10.07 3.89 3.49
N VAL A 105 9.38 3.11 2.68
CA VAL A 105 8.99 1.73 2.97
C VAL A 105 9.43 0.81 1.84
N GLN A 106 9.96 -0.33 2.22
CA GLN A 106 10.28 -1.44 1.33
C GLN A 106 9.36 -2.62 1.65
N VAL A 107 8.61 -3.06 0.65
CA VAL A 107 7.72 -4.23 0.71
C VAL A 107 8.31 -5.34 -0.16
N GLY A 108 8.41 -6.54 0.38
CA GLY A 108 8.82 -7.73 -0.34
C GLY A 108 7.60 -8.44 -0.93
N LEU A 109 7.72 -8.87 -2.18
CA LEU A 109 6.77 -9.72 -2.87
C LEU A 109 7.52 -10.97 -3.36
N PRO A 110 7.29 -12.13 -2.73
CA PRO A 110 7.76 -13.42 -3.24
C PRO A 110 7.32 -13.66 -4.69
N THR A 111 8.21 -14.24 -5.48
CA THR A 111 8.04 -14.61 -6.89
C THR A 111 8.71 -15.95 -7.15
N GLU A 112 8.41 -16.63 -8.25
CA GLU A 112 9.02 -17.94 -8.58
C GLU A 112 10.57 -17.88 -8.64
N GLY A 113 11.14 -16.73 -9.06
CA GLY A 113 12.59 -16.52 -9.18
C GLY A 113 13.26 -15.86 -7.96
N GLY A 114 12.55 -15.72 -6.83
CA GLY A 114 13.08 -15.07 -5.63
C GLY A 114 12.14 -14.01 -5.06
N GLU A 115 12.66 -12.82 -4.75
CA GLU A 115 11.86 -11.74 -4.17
C GLU A 115 11.97 -10.45 -4.97
N ARG A 116 10.82 -9.88 -5.32
CA ARG A 116 10.73 -8.53 -5.85
C ARG A 116 10.56 -7.52 -4.71
N LEU A 117 11.39 -6.48 -4.72
CA LEU A 117 11.30 -5.38 -3.77
C LEU A 117 10.50 -4.23 -4.37
N LEU A 118 9.48 -3.78 -3.63
CA LEU A 118 8.63 -2.64 -3.95
C LEU A 118 8.98 -1.49 -3.01
N LEU A 119 9.30 -0.34 -3.58
CA LEU A 119 9.66 0.86 -2.83
C LEU A 119 8.52 1.89 -2.88
N GLY A 120 8.18 2.45 -1.73
CA GLY A 120 7.23 3.55 -1.61
C GLY A 120 7.76 4.61 -0.68
N ILE A 121 7.49 5.87 -1.01
CA ILE A 121 7.87 7.04 -0.22
C ILE A 121 6.65 7.93 -0.07
N ALA A 122 6.45 8.48 1.11
CA ALA A 122 5.41 9.46 1.38
C ALA A 122 5.91 10.55 2.33
N VAL A 123 5.33 11.74 2.17
CA VAL A 123 5.53 12.85 3.09
C VAL A 123 4.84 12.55 4.42
N ALA A 124 5.52 12.88 5.51
CA ALA A 124 5.14 12.56 6.89
C ALA A 124 4.94 13.84 7.73
N THR A 125 4.40 14.91 7.14
CA THR A 125 4.26 16.22 7.79
C THR A 125 3.34 16.16 9.01
N ASP A 126 2.23 15.43 8.92
CA ASP A 126 1.24 15.38 10.00
C ASP A 126 1.60 14.29 11.03
N ASP A 127 1.87 13.08 10.55
CA ASP A 127 2.13 11.92 11.37
C ASP A 127 2.96 10.87 10.59
N PRO A 128 4.11 10.39 11.10
CA PRO A 128 4.88 9.35 10.43
C PRO A 128 4.17 7.99 10.36
N GLY A 129 3.18 7.70 11.21
CA GLY A 129 2.34 6.50 11.08
C GLY A 129 1.46 6.54 9.82
N THR A 130 0.80 7.67 9.60
CA THR A 130 0.03 7.96 8.38
C THR A 130 0.91 7.99 7.15
N GLY A 131 2.10 8.61 7.26
CA GLY A 131 3.12 8.57 6.21
C GLY A 131 3.56 7.12 5.87
N ALA A 132 3.74 6.26 6.87
CA ALA A 132 4.07 4.86 6.66
C ALA A 132 2.97 4.10 5.89
N ALA A 133 1.70 4.30 6.26
CA ALA A 133 0.56 3.70 5.55
C ALA A 133 0.51 4.17 4.08
N ARG A 134 0.66 5.48 3.83
CA ARG A 134 0.72 6.04 2.47
C ARG A 134 1.90 5.49 1.67
N ALA A 135 3.07 5.36 2.29
CA ALA A 135 4.25 4.80 1.63
C ALA A 135 4.05 3.33 1.24
N VAL A 136 3.41 2.52 2.10
CA VAL A 136 3.01 1.13 1.74
C VAL A 136 2.07 1.13 0.53
N LEU A 137 1.05 1.97 0.51
CA LEU A 137 0.13 2.09 -0.62
C LEU A 137 0.85 2.56 -1.90
N HIS A 138 1.79 3.49 -1.81
CA HIS A 138 2.60 3.91 -2.95
C HIS A 138 3.47 2.77 -3.51
N ALA A 139 4.03 1.92 -2.64
CA ALA A 139 4.81 0.76 -3.04
C ALA A 139 3.94 -0.30 -3.75
N THR A 140 2.70 -0.49 -3.29
CA THR A 140 1.87 -1.64 -3.66
C THR A 140 0.81 -1.34 -4.71
N ASN A 141 0.24 -0.14 -4.77
CA ASN A 141 -0.82 0.22 -5.72
C ASN A 141 -0.43 0.04 -7.20
N ARG A 142 0.88 0.07 -7.53
CA ARG A 142 1.38 -0.22 -8.89
C ARG A 142 1.23 -1.69 -9.29
N ILE A 143 1.16 -2.59 -8.31
CA ILE A 143 1.08 -4.04 -8.51
C ILE A 143 -0.36 -4.51 -8.24
N VAL A 144 -0.96 -4.01 -7.17
CA VAL A 144 -2.32 -4.38 -6.74
C VAL A 144 -3.37 -3.98 -7.79
N GLY A 145 -3.18 -2.84 -8.46
CA GLY A 145 -4.04 -2.45 -9.58
C GLY A 145 -4.03 -3.41 -10.78
N ASN A 146 -3.09 -4.37 -10.84
CA ASN A 146 -3.03 -5.42 -11.86
C ASN A 146 -3.47 -6.81 -11.34
N VAL A 147 -3.47 -7.06 -10.03
CA VAL A 147 -3.76 -8.40 -9.46
C VAL A 147 -5.23 -8.54 -9.02
N ILE A 148 -5.92 -7.45 -8.70
CA ILE A 148 -7.35 -7.49 -8.35
C ILE A 148 -8.25 -7.57 -9.62
N ASP A 149 -7.66 -7.76 -10.79
CA ASP A 149 -8.35 -7.84 -12.10
C ASP A 149 -8.35 -9.27 -12.69
N THR A 150 -8.11 -10.31 -11.88
CA THR A 150 -8.17 -11.73 -12.27
C THR A 150 -9.08 -12.48 -11.31
#